data_AF-A0A960LQE1-F1
#
_entry.id   AF-A0A960LQE1-F1
#
_cell.length_a   1.000
_cell.length_b   1.000
_cell.length_c   1.000
_cell.angle_alpha   90.00
_cell.angle_beta   90.00
_cell.angle_gamma   90.00
#
_symmetry.space_group_name_H-M   'P 1'
#
loop_
_entity.id
_entity.type
_entity.pdbx_description
1 polymer ?
#
loop_
_entity_poly.entity_id
_entity_poly.type
_entity_poly.pdbx_seq_one_letter_code
_entity_poly.pdbx_strand_id
1 'polypeptide(L)'
;MDWLHPKLLLIAIPALLLLFGFDAMSTHPMSMMRRRWLLIVRALLVILALLCLASPARVLNSRQQSAIFVLDHSRSEGEEGIKRVYDAAREIAKDLPSDVAIGYVAAGNDAEVMRYPEEGGDRMPPEEVRTDLLEKLGSRTDLSRAVRLAKGIFPSGSSRHVILVTDGQETSGSLADTAREAAVSGIRLHAVGVSGDPRPDVRVTRVVSSQSRINEGASLELTATVESSLSGSGRVRLFENGLEVESQDITVEPGKVQTLSFRRT
;
A
#
# COMPACT_ATOMS: atom_id res chain seq x y z
N MET A 1 -31.02 11.19 4.00
CA MET A 1 -31.00 12.65 4.24
C MET A 1 -30.60 12.77 5.68
N ASP A 2 -29.37 13.23 5.90
CA ASP A 2 -28.82 13.32 7.24
C ASP A 2 -29.10 14.73 7.75
N TRP A 3 -29.70 14.83 8.92
CA TRP A 3 -30.04 16.12 9.51
C TRP A 3 -29.00 16.39 10.58
N LEU A 4 -28.37 17.57 10.56
CA LEU A 4 -27.42 17.95 11.61
C LEU A 4 -28.11 18.05 12.97
N HIS A 5 -29.36 18.54 12.97
CA HIS A 5 -30.13 18.78 14.19
C HIS A 5 -31.59 18.31 14.05
N PRO A 6 -31.86 17.00 13.91
CA PRO A 6 -33.22 16.48 13.69
C PRO A 6 -34.16 16.79 14.87
N LYS A 7 -33.60 16.97 16.07
CA LYS A 7 -34.36 17.30 17.29
C LYS A 7 -35.11 18.64 17.20
N LEU A 8 -34.66 19.57 16.36
CA LEU A 8 -35.33 20.86 16.16
C LEU A 8 -36.71 20.72 15.49
N LEU A 9 -36.95 19.62 14.75
CA LEU A 9 -38.28 19.33 14.20
C LEU A 9 -39.31 19.04 15.29
N LEU A 10 -38.90 18.54 16.47
CA LEU A 10 -39.82 18.33 17.58
C LEU A 10 -40.39 19.65 18.13
N ILE A 11 -39.68 20.77 17.93
CA ILE A 11 -40.13 22.11 18.33
C ILE A 11 -41.25 22.63 17.41
N ALA A 12 -41.46 22.02 16.23
CA ALA A 12 -42.56 22.38 15.35
C ALA A 12 -43.93 22.20 16.03
N ILE A 13 -44.08 21.16 16.86
CA ILE A 13 -45.34 20.86 17.55
C ILE A 13 -45.72 21.98 18.53
N PRO A 14 -44.89 22.37 19.53
CA PRO A 14 -45.22 23.47 20.42
C PRO A 14 -45.30 24.82 19.69
N ALA A 15 -44.48 25.06 18.67
CA ALA A 15 -44.53 26.31 17.91
C ALA A 15 -45.87 26.48 17.15
N LEU A 16 -46.37 25.41 16.53
CA LEU A 16 -47.68 25.42 15.86
C LEU A 16 -48.81 25.55 16.88
N LEU A 17 -48.76 24.81 18.00
CA LEU A 17 -49.77 24.94 19.06
C LEU A 17 -49.86 26.36 19.62
N LEU A 18 -48.73 27.02 19.85
CA LEU A 18 -48.71 28.43 20.27
C LEU A 18 -49.29 29.36 19.20
N LEU A 19 -48.96 29.12 17.93
CA LEU A 19 -49.48 29.91 16.81
C LEU A 19 -51.01 29.77 16.67
N PHE A 20 -51.55 28.57 16.82
CA PHE A 20 -52.99 28.33 16.89
C PHE A 20 -53.62 28.98 18.13
N GLY A 21 -52.96 28.92 19.29
CA GLY A 21 -53.41 29.56 20.53
C GLY A 21 -53.50 31.09 20.42
N PHE A 22 -52.46 31.73 19.89
CA PHE A 22 -52.45 33.18 19.66
C PHE A 22 -53.46 33.62 18.61
N ASP A 23 -53.67 32.82 17.55
CA ASP A 23 -54.73 33.11 16.58
C ASP A 23 -56.12 32.97 17.22
N ALA A 24 -56.35 31.92 18.04
CA ALA A 24 -57.60 31.71 18.76
C ALA A 24 -57.95 32.85 19.74
N MET A 25 -56.93 33.41 20.42
CA MET A 25 -57.08 34.52 21.35
C MET A 25 -57.15 35.91 20.68
N SER A 26 -56.89 36.00 19.38
CA SER A 26 -56.90 37.26 18.64
C SER A 26 -58.32 37.79 18.46
N THR A 27 -58.57 39.02 18.93
CA THR A 27 -59.87 39.72 18.85
C THR A 27 -60.01 40.59 17.61
N HIS A 28 -59.08 40.50 16.65
CA HIS A 28 -59.12 41.32 15.45
C HIS A 28 -60.34 40.98 14.56
N PRO A 29 -61.17 41.96 14.17
CA PRO A 29 -62.31 41.73 13.30
C PRO A 29 -61.81 41.45 11.88
N MET A 30 -61.78 40.17 11.49
CA MET A 30 -61.39 39.72 10.15
C MET A 30 -62.39 38.69 9.63
N SER A 31 -62.57 38.62 8.31
CA SER A 31 -63.38 37.57 7.69
C SER A 31 -62.76 36.18 7.92
N MET A 32 -63.59 35.16 8.14
CA MET A 32 -63.16 33.80 8.50
C MET A 32 -62.22 33.19 7.44
N MET A 33 -62.43 33.52 6.16
CA MET A 33 -61.58 33.05 5.06
C MET A 33 -60.19 33.67 5.09
N ARG A 34 -60.10 34.99 5.31
CA ARG A 34 -58.82 35.71 5.39
C ARG A 34 -57.99 35.24 6.59
N ARG A 35 -58.66 34.99 7.72
CA ARG A 35 -58.04 34.43 8.92
C ARG A 35 -57.43 33.05 8.66
N ARG A 36 -58.16 32.13 8.02
CA ARG A 36 -57.66 30.79 7.66
C ARG A 36 -56.45 30.87 6.73
N TRP A 37 -56.48 31.71 5.70
CA TRP A 37 -55.35 31.87 4.78
C TRP A 37 -54.11 32.43 5.47
N LEU A 38 -54.26 33.44 6.33
CA LEU A 38 -53.14 33.98 7.11
C LEU A 38 -52.54 32.94 8.06
N LEU A 39 -53.38 32.12 8.68
CA LEU A 39 -52.93 31.03 9.56
C LEU A 39 -52.11 29.99 8.80
N ILE A 40 -52.59 29.57 7.62
CA ILE A 40 -51.88 28.63 6.74
C ILE A 40 -50.53 29.19 6.33
N VAL A 41 -50.48 30.45 5.89
CA VAL A 41 -49.24 31.11 5.47
C VAL A 41 -48.26 31.22 6.64
N ARG A 42 -48.73 31.61 7.84
CA ARG A 42 -47.87 31.69 9.04
C ARG A 42 -47.36 30.32 9.48
N ALA A 43 -48.22 29.30 9.47
CA ALA A 43 -47.81 27.93 9.78
C ALA A 43 -46.76 27.42 8.79
N LEU A 44 -46.94 27.69 7.50
CA LEU A 44 -45.98 27.34 6.46
C LEU A 44 -44.64 28.07 6.66
N LEU A 45 -44.65 29.36 6.99
CA LEU A 45 -43.44 30.13 7.29
C LEU A 45 -42.68 29.56 8.50
N VAL A 46 -43.39 29.19 9.57
CA VAL A 46 -42.77 28.57 10.76
C VAL A 46 -42.16 27.21 10.40
N ILE A 47 -42.85 26.39 9.61
CA ILE A 47 -42.34 25.09 9.16
C ILE A 47 -41.09 25.26 8.28
N LEU A 48 -41.11 26.20 7.34
CA LEU A 48 -39.96 26.50 6.47
C LEU A 48 -38.76 27.05 7.27
N ALA A 49 -39.01 27.91 8.25
CA ALA A 49 -37.97 28.42 9.14
C ALA A 49 -37.33 27.29 9.96
N LEU A 50 -38.14 26.38 10.52
CA LEU A 50 -37.65 25.22 11.25
C LEU A 50 -36.92 24.22 10.35
N LEU A 51 -37.37 24.02 9.11
CA LEU A 51 -36.67 23.21 8.12
C LEU A 51 -35.28 23.80 7.80
N CYS A 52 -35.19 25.11 7.61
CA CYS A 52 -33.92 25.79 7.39
C CYS A 52 -32.98 25.63 8.60
N LEU A 53 -33.51 25.79 9.82
CA LEU A 53 -32.76 25.63 11.07
C LEU A 53 -32.32 24.18 11.34
N ALA A 54 -33.14 23.21 10.97
CA ALA A 54 -32.83 21.80 11.09
C ALA A 54 -31.70 21.37 10.12
N SER A 55 -31.34 22.26 9.18
CA SER A 55 -30.19 22.15 8.28
C SER A 55 -30.15 20.79 7.58
N PRO A 56 -31.04 20.55 6.60
CA PRO A 56 -31.05 19.32 5.84
C PRO A 56 -29.72 19.21 5.08
N ALA A 57 -28.84 18.34 5.57
CA ALA A 57 -27.57 18.08 4.93
C ALA A 57 -27.70 16.85 4.02
N ARG A 58 -27.15 16.96 2.83
CA ARG A 58 -26.78 15.77 2.06
C ARG A 58 -25.30 15.58 2.29
N VAL A 59 -24.94 14.53 3.03
CA VAL A 59 -23.56 14.07 3.05
C VAL A 59 -23.28 13.50 1.66
N LEU A 60 -22.70 14.33 0.79
CA LEU A 60 -22.03 13.82 -0.39
C LEU A 60 -20.74 13.19 0.11
N ASN A 61 -20.76 11.87 0.32
CA ASN A 61 -19.51 11.13 0.37
C ASN A 61 -18.89 11.29 -1.03
N SER A 62 -17.93 12.20 -1.16
CA SER A 62 -16.99 12.15 -2.28
C SER A 62 -16.42 10.74 -2.28
N ARG A 63 -16.83 9.93 -3.26
CA ARG A 63 -16.28 8.59 -3.50
C ARG A 63 -14.98 8.70 -4.28
N GLN A 64 -14.25 9.82 -4.20
CA GLN A 64 -12.91 9.89 -4.78
C GLN A 64 -12.06 8.80 -4.16
N GLN A 65 -11.60 7.89 -5.00
CA GLN A 65 -10.69 6.83 -4.65
C GLN A 65 -9.32 7.17 -5.23
N SER A 66 -8.27 6.81 -4.52
CA SER A 66 -6.92 6.97 -5.02
C SER A 66 -6.17 5.66 -4.83
N ALA A 67 -5.55 5.19 -5.90
CA ALA A 67 -4.76 3.98 -5.95
C ALA A 67 -3.31 4.35 -6.30
N ILE A 68 -2.38 4.02 -5.42
CA ILE A 68 -0.94 4.16 -5.68
C ILE A 68 -0.35 2.79 -5.88
N PHE A 69 0.21 2.56 -7.06
CA PHE A 69 0.95 1.36 -7.39
C PHE A 69 2.39 1.52 -6.92
N VAL A 70 2.84 0.61 -6.05
CA VAL A 70 4.23 0.47 -5.64
C VAL A 70 4.82 -0.66 -6.45
N LEU A 71 5.71 -0.32 -7.38
CA LEU A 71 6.34 -1.26 -8.30
C LEU A 71 7.73 -1.61 -7.80
N ASP A 72 8.03 -2.90 -7.69
CA ASP A 72 9.36 -3.38 -7.32
C ASP A 72 10.35 -3.22 -8.49
N HIS A 73 11.45 -2.51 -8.24
CA HIS A 73 12.57 -2.28 -9.16
C HIS A 73 13.85 -2.95 -8.66
N SER A 74 13.73 -4.06 -7.93
CA SER A 74 14.89 -4.82 -7.47
C SER A 74 15.60 -5.54 -8.62
N ARG A 75 16.94 -5.61 -8.54
CA ARG A 75 17.72 -6.36 -9.54
C ARG A 75 17.45 -7.84 -9.53
N SER A 76 16.80 -8.42 -8.52
CA SER A 76 16.40 -9.84 -8.48
C SER A 76 15.39 -10.19 -9.58
N GLU A 77 14.51 -9.26 -9.95
CA GLU A 77 13.45 -9.44 -10.96
C GLU A 77 14.02 -9.64 -12.38
N GLY A 78 15.04 -8.86 -12.73
CA GLY A 78 15.60 -8.82 -14.09
C GLY A 78 14.74 -8.06 -15.07
N GLU A 79 15.21 -7.92 -16.31
CA GLU A 79 14.50 -7.15 -17.33
C GLU A 79 13.11 -7.73 -17.63
N GLU A 80 12.96 -9.05 -17.64
CA GLU A 80 11.67 -9.71 -17.84
C GLU A 80 10.75 -9.62 -16.61
N GLY A 81 11.28 -9.78 -15.39
CA GLY A 81 10.48 -9.63 -14.17
C GLY A 81 9.90 -8.22 -14.04
N ILE A 82 10.70 -7.21 -14.36
CA ILE A 82 10.25 -5.81 -14.39
C ILE A 82 9.15 -5.59 -15.43
N LYS A 83 9.27 -6.17 -16.63
CA LYS A 83 8.17 -6.12 -17.62
C LYS A 83 6.88 -6.70 -17.05
N ARG A 84 6.95 -7.85 -16.37
CA ARG A 84 5.78 -8.47 -15.71
C ARG A 84 5.19 -7.61 -14.60
N VAL A 85 6.02 -6.95 -13.79
CA VAL A 85 5.57 -6.01 -12.75
C VAL A 85 4.73 -4.89 -13.37
N TYR A 86 5.23 -4.31 -14.47
CA TYR A 86 4.51 -3.26 -15.19
C TYR A 86 3.26 -3.76 -15.91
N ASP A 87 3.31 -4.96 -16.50
CA ASP A 87 2.15 -5.56 -17.17
C ASP A 87 1.04 -5.90 -16.17
N ALA A 88 1.37 -6.46 -15.00
CA ALA A 88 0.43 -6.70 -13.92
C ALA A 88 -0.19 -5.40 -13.40
N ALA A 89 0.63 -4.35 -13.20
CA ALA A 89 0.13 -3.04 -12.82
C ALA A 89 -0.81 -2.45 -13.88
N ARG A 90 -0.49 -2.62 -15.17
CA ARG A 90 -1.30 -2.15 -16.30
C ARG A 90 -2.65 -2.87 -16.38
N GLU A 91 -2.66 -4.18 -16.18
CA GLU A 91 -3.88 -4.98 -16.20
C GLU A 91 -4.84 -4.52 -15.10
N ILE A 92 -4.32 -4.36 -13.88
CA ILE A 92 -5.12 -3.86 -12.75
C ILE A 92 -5.59 -2.43 -12.98
N ALA A 93 -4.71 -1.56 -13.50
CA ALA A 93 -5.05 -0.15 -13.74
C ALA A 93 -6.13 0.04 -14.81
N LYS A 94 -6.22 -0.86 -15.80
CA LYS A 94 -7.28 -0.84 -16.83
C LYS A 94 -8.66 -1.20 -16.28
N ASP A 95 -8.71 -2.08 -15.29
CA ASP A 95 -9.95 -2.53 -14.67
C ASP A 95 -10.47 -1.56 -13.60
N LEU A 96 -9.65 -0.57 -13.20
CA LEU A 96 -10.06 0.47 -12.28
C LEU A 96 -11.06 1.46 -12.94
N PRO A 97 -12.10 1.88 -12.21
CA PRO A 97 -12.98 2.96 -12.64
C PRO A 97 -12.22 4.26 -12.99
N SER A 98 -12.72 5.02 -13.96
CA SER A 98 -12.06 6.23 -14.47
C SER A 98 -11.98 7.39 -13.46
N ASP A 99 -12.77 7.34 -12.39
CA ASP A 99 -12.81 8.29 -11.27
C ASP A 99 -11.78 7.97 -10.17
N VAL A 100 -11.00 6.90 -10.33
CA VAL A 100 -9.89 6.58 -9.43
C VAL A 100 -8.65 7.38 -9.85
N ALA A 101 -8.08 8.14 -8.92
CA ALA A 101 -6.80 8.82 -9.14
C ALA A 101 -5.65 7.81 -9.03
N ILE A 102 -4.85 7.64 -10.08
CA ILE A 102 -3.80 6.62 -10.15
C ILE A 102 -2.41 7.27 -10.05
N GLY A 103 -1.59 6.79 -9.13
CA GLY A 103 -0.18 7.18 -8.96
C GLY A 103 0.77 5.98 -9.01
N TYR A 104 2.05 6.25 -9.28
CA TYR A 104 3.08 5.21 -9.37
C TYR A 104 4.31 5.60 -8.55
N VAL A 105 4.81 4.66 -7.76
CA VAL A 105 6.02 4.77 -6.94
C VAL A 105 6.92 3.58 -7.25
N ALA A 106 8.20 3.84 -7.52
CA ALA A 106 9.21 2.81 -7.67
C ALA A 106 9.80 2.47 -6.30
N ALA A 107 9.99 1.18 -6.04
CA ALA A 107 10.59 0.65 -4.82
C ALA A 107 11.89 -0.08 -5.13
N GLY A 108 12.96 0.26 -4.41
CA GLY A 108 14.23 -0.45 -4.42
C GLY A 108 15.00 -0.13 -3.15
N ASN A 109 16.29 0.21 -3.25
CA ASN A 109 17.10 0.65 -2.13
C ASN A 109 16.61 2.00 -1.56
N ASP A 110 16.06 2.83 -2.43
CA ASP A 110 15.28 4.02 -2.08
C ASP A 110 13.90 3.94 -2.75
N ALA A 111 13.04 4.93 -2.51
CA ALA A 111 11.73 5.04 -3.15
C ALA A 111 11.59 6.35 -3.92
N GLU A 112 11.03 6.29 -5.13
CA GLU A 112 10.89 7.45 -6.00
C GLU A 112 9.48 7.55 -6.57
N VAL A 113 8.92 8.77 -6.60
CA VAL A 113 7.60 9.03 -7.18
C VAL A 113 7.76 9.15 -8.69
N MET A 114 7.20 8.21 -9.43
CA MET A 114 7.17 8.27 -10.90
C MET A 114 6.03 9.17 -11.39
N ARG A 115 4.87 9.11 -10.72
CA ARG A 115 3.69 9.90 -11.06
C ARG A 115 2.82 10.13 -9.82
N TYR A 116 2.38 11.37 -9.64
CA TYR A 116 1.40 11.73 -8.61
C TYR A 116 -0.01 11.24 -8.98
N PRO A 117 -0.87 10.94 -8.00
CA PRO A 117 -2.23 10.49 -8.27
C PRO A 117 -3.05 11.53 -9.04
N GLU A 118 -3.43 11.22 -10.28
CA GLU A 118 -4.23 12.08 -11.14
C GLU A 118 -5.44 11.31 -11.69
N GLU A 119 -6.57 12.01 -11.88
CA GLU A 119 -7.76 11.48 -12.56
C GLU A 119 -7.52 11.48 -14.09
N GLY A 120 -8.09 10.50 -14.81
CA GLY A 120 -7.99 10.46 -16.29
C GLY A 120 -7.31 9.21 -16.87
N GLY A 121 -7.23 8.12 -16.11
CA GLY A 121 -6.85 6.80 -16.60
C GLY A 121 -5.37 6.45 -16.46
N ASP A 122 -5.04 5.18 -16.76
CA ASP A 122 -3.69 4.65 -16.71
C ASP A 122 -2.77 5.38 -17.70
N ARG A 123 -1.83 6.17 -17.16
CA ARG A 123 -0.70 6.74 -17.87
C ARG A 123 0.60 6.23 -17.28
N MET A 124 0.82 4.93 -17.50
CA MET A 124 2.06 4.25 -17.17
C MET A 124 3.30 5.07 -17.56
N PRO A 125 4.35 5.12 -16.72
CA PRO A 125 5.60 5.81 -17.05
C PRO A 125 6.22 5.29 -18.37
N PRO A 126 6.91 6.14 -19.15
CA PRO A 126 7.67 5.71 -20.31
C PRO A 126 8.74 4.66 -19.96
N GLU A 127 9.05 3.76 -20.89
CA GLU A 127 10.07 2.71 -20.73
C GLU A 127 11.46 3.26 -20.33
N GLU A 128 11.83 4.45 -20.82
CA GLU A 128 13.11 5.11 -20.53
C GLU A 128 13.29 5.40 -19.03
N VAL A 129 12.21 5.81 -18.36
CA VAL A 129 12.21 6.08 -16.92
C VAL A 129 12.38 4.78 -16.13
N ARG A 130 11.85 3.67 -16.63
CA ARG A 130 11.92 2.36 -15.96
C ARG A 130 13.36 1.84 -15.87
N THR A 131 14.12 1.96 -16.95
CA THR A 131 15.51 1.47 -17.02
C THR A 131 16.45 2.28 -16.14
N ASP A 132 16.32 3.62 -16.15
CA ASP A 132 17.12 4.51 -15.30
C ASP A 132 16.87 4.25 -13.79
N LEU A 133 15.61 4.03 -13.41
CA LEU A 133 15.25 3.69 -12.03
C LEU A 133 15.81 2.34 -11.58
N LEU A 134 15.87 1.34 -12.47
CA LEU A 134 16.47 0.05 -12.14
C LEU A 134 17.96 0.18 -11.80
N GLU A 135 18.71 0.96 -12.57
CA GLU A 135 20.13 1.20 -12.32
C GLU A 135 20.36 1.94 -10.98
N LYS A 136 19.51 2.93 -10.68
CA LYS A 136 19.60 3.74 -9.47
C LYS A 136 19.16 3.00 -8.20
N LEU A 137 18.03 2.29 -8.26
CA LEU A 137 17.34 1.76 -7.08
C LEU A 137 17.55 0.27 -6.88
N GLY A 138 17.91 -0.51 -7.90
CA GLY A 138 17.82 -1.98 -7.85
C GLY A 138 18.88 -2.70 -7.02
N SER A 139 19.68 -2.02 -6.19
CA SER A 139 20.68 -2.68 -5.33
C SER A 139 20.09 -3.44 -4.15
N ARG A 140 18.94 -3.00 -3.64
CA ARG A 140 18.20 -3.59 -2.52
C ARG A 140 16.71 -3.37 -2.75
N THR A 141 15.89 -3.94 -1.88
CA THR A 141 14.43 -3.79 -1.86
C THR A 141 13.98 -3.33 -0.47
N ASP A 142 13.45 -2.12 -0.36
CA ASP A 142 12.82 -1.52 0.84
C ASP A 142 11.38 -1.09 0.50
N LEU A 143 10.46 -2.05 0.57
CA LEU A 143 9.04 -1.82 0.32
C LEU A 143 8.43 -0.90 1.39
N SER A 144 8.93 -1.00 2.63
CA SER A 144 8.52 -0.14 3.74
C SER A 144 8.72 1.36 3.45
N ARG A 145 9.83 1.74 2.81
CA ARG A 145 10.10 3.14 2.42
C ARG A 145 9.16 3.59 1.30
N ALA A 146 8.89 2.75 0.31
CA ALA A 146 7.97 3.07 -0.77
C ALA A 146 6.52 3.26 -0.27
N VAL A 147 6.05 2.43 0.66
CA VAL A 147 4.72 2.61 1.27
C VAL A 147 4.64 3.92 2.08
N ARG A 148 5.71 4.30 2.80
CA ARG A 148 5.77 5.58 3.51
C ARG A 148 5.73 6.78 2.55
N LEU A 149 6.42 6.68 1.41
CA LEU A 149 6.36 7.70 0.36
C LEU A 149 4.94 7.80 -0.24
N ALA A 150 4.33 6.66 -0.57
CA ALA A 150 2.95 6.59 -1.05
C ALA A 150 1.95 7.24 -0.09
N LYS A 151 2.12 7.03 1.23
CA LYS A 151 1.30 7.68 2.27
C LYS A 151 1.31 9.21 2.16
N GLY A 152 2.42 9.81 1.75
CA GLY A 152 2.60 11.26 1.65
C GLY A 152 2.00 11.92 0.41
N ILE A 153 1.73 11.16 -0.66
CA ILE A 153 1.30 11.71 -1.96
C ILE A 153 -0.20 11.51 -2.26
N PHE A 154 -0.95 10.90 -1.34
CA PHE A 154 -2.39 10.74 -1.50
C PHE A 154 -3.12 12.11 -1.49
N PRO A 155 -4.09 12.32 -2.41
CA PRO A 155 -4.99 13.45 -2.35
C PRO A 155 -5.78 13.50 -1.04
N SER A 156 -6.07 14.71 -0.54
CA SER A 156 -6.89 14.91 0.65
C SER A 156 -8.35 14.52 0.40
N GLY A 157 -8.94 13.77 1.33
CA GLY A 157 -10.37 13.43 1.29
C GLY A 157 -10.73 12.24 0.39
N SER A 158 -9.74 11.52 -0.17
CA SER A 158 -9.98 10.29 -0.93
C SER A 158 -9.86 9.02 -0.07
N SER A 159 -10.48 7.94 -0.54
CA SER A 159 -10.20 6.58 -0.04
C SER A 159 -8.84 6.13 -0.56
N ARG A 160 -7.93 5.74 0.35
CA ARG A 160 -6.51 5.52 0.03
C ARG A 160 -6.19 4.04 -0.09
N HIS A 161 -5.72 3.65 -1.27
CA HIS A 161 -5.34 2.29 -1.61
C HIS A 161 -3.90 2.24 -2.11
N VAL A 162 -3.08 1.36 -1.54
CA VAL A 162 -1.74 1.06 -2.03
C VAL A 162 -1.76 -0.36 -2.61
N ILE A 163 -1.24 -0.52 -3.82
CA ILE A 163 -1.16 -1.80 -4.52
C ILE A 163 0.32 -2.12 -4.71
N LEU A 164 0.81 -3.10 -3.98
CA LEU A 164 2.20 -3.58 -4.05
C LEU A 164 2.31 -4.63 -5.16
N VAL A 165 3.22 -4.44 -6.09
CA VAL A 165 3.52 -5.38 -7.18
C VAL A 165 4.99 -5.79 -7.06
N THR A 166 5.24 -6.98 -6.51
CA THR A 166 6.57 -7.43 -6.03
C THR A 166 6.64 -8.97 -5.93
N ASP A 167 7.84 -9.54 -5.95
CA ASP A 167 8.11 -10.94 -5.57
C ASP A 167 8.00 -11.21 -4.05
N GLY A 168 7.87 -10.17 -3.24
CA GLY A 168 7.72 -10.23 -1.79
C GLY A 168 9.02 -10.39 -1.02
N GLN A 169 10.19 -10.31 -1.66
CA GLN A 169 11.49 -10.44 -1.02
C GLN A 169 12.03 -9.08 -0.57
N GLU A 170 11.60 -8.63 0.62
CA GLU A 170 12.15 -7.42 1.25
C GLU A 170 13.55 -7.70 1.82
N THR A 171 14.53 -6.85 1.49
CA THR A 171 15.94 -6.99 1.94
C THR A 171 16.33 -5.99 3.02
N SER A 172 15.48 -4.99 3.26
CA SER A 172 15.66 -3.94 4.26
C SER A 172 14.32 -3.30 4.59
N GLY A 173 14.14 -2.92 5.86
CA GLY A 173 12.88 -2.36 6.34
C GLY A 173 12.00 -3.40 7.01
N SER A 174 10.75 -3.00 7.26
CA SER A 174 9.69 -3.87 7.77
C SER A 174 8.37 -3.43 7.15
N LEU A 175 8.03 -4.07 6.02
CA LEU A 175 6.75 -3.86 5.36
C LEU A 175 5.59 -4.21 6.30
N ALA A 176 5.74 -5.22 7.14
CA ALA A 176 4.71 -5.64 8.09
C ALA A 176 4.37 -4.55 9.12
N ASP A 177 5.38 -3.88 9.68
CA ASP A 177 5.15 -2.78 10.62
C ASP A 177 4.54 -1.57 9.91
N THR A 178 5.08 -1.23 8.74
CA THR A 178 4.57 -0.12 7.93
C THR A 178 3.12 -0.35 7.47
N ALA A 179 2.76 -1.59 7.16
CA ALA A 179 1.39 -1.97 6.81
C ALA A 179 0.43 -1.76 7.99
N ARG A 180 0.84 -2.07 9.22
CA ARG A 180 0.04 -1.80 10.43
C ARG A 180 -0.16 -0.29 10.63
N GLU A 181 0.91 0.49 10.50
CA GLU A 181 0.84 1.95 10.59
C GLU A 181 -0.06 2.58 9.51
N ALA A 182 0.03 2.07 8.28
CA ALA A 182 -0.79 2.48 7.15
C ALA A 182 -2.28 2.15 7.40
N ALA A 183 -2.58 0.96 7.94
CA ALA A 183 -3.94 0.55 8.28
C ALA A 183 -4.57 1.46 9.35
N VAL A 184 -3.81 1.82 10.41
CA VAL A 184 -4.25 2.82 11.41
C VAL A 184 -4.53 4.17 10.76
N SER A 185 -3.76 4.52 9.73
CA SER A 185 -3.95 5.75 8.96
C SER A 185 -5.11 5.66 7.97
N GLY A 186 -5.87 4.55 7.90
CA GLY A 186 -6.98 4.37 6.96
C GLY A 186 -6.56 4.08 5.52
N ILE A 187 -5.32 3.63 5.31
CA ILE A 187 -4.78 3.22 4.00
C ILE A 187 -4.90 1.70 3.89
N ARG A 188 -5.51 1.21 2.80
CA ARG A 188 -5.61 -0.23 2.53
C ARG A 188 -4.48 -0.68 1.61
N LEU A 189 -3.74 -1.69 2.03
CA LEU A 189 -2.68 -2.31 1.24
C LEU A 189 -3.22 -3.57 0.55
N HIS A 190 -2.91 -3.71 -0.72
CA HIS A 190 -3.16 -4.88 -1.56
C HIS A 190 -1.81 -5.37 -2.06
N ALA A 191 -1.64 -6.68 -2.21
CA ALA A 191 -0.40 -7.28 -2.69
C ALA A 191 -0.68 -8.16 -3.91
N VAL A 192 0.15 -7.99 -4.93
CA VAL A 192 0.13 -8.73 -6.19
C VAL A 192 1.50 -9.34 -6.34
N GLY A 193 1.55 -10.67 -6.18
CA GLY A 193 2.79 -11.41 -6.33
C GLY A 193 3.17 -11.50 -7.80
N VAL A 194 4.32 -10.96 -8.16
CA VAL A 194 4.93 -11.15 -9.47
C VAL A 194 6.26 -11.86 -9.24
N SER A 195 6.49 -12.97 -9.91
CA SER A 195 7.76 -13.67 -9.81
C SER A 195 8.60 -13.37 -11.03
N GLY A 196 9.82 -12.88 -10.81
CA GLY A 196 10.89 -12.88 -11.80
C GLY A 196 11.26 -14.30 -12.22
N ASP A 197 12.14 -14.41 -13.22
CA ASP A 197 12.64 -15.73 -13.60
C ASP A 197 13.49 -16.34 -12.50
N PRO A 198 13.36 -17.65 -12.24
CA PRO A 198 14.27 -18.37 -11.35
C PRO A 198 15.70 -18.12 -11.83
N ARG A 199 16.47 -17.38 -11.04
CA ARG A 199 17.88 -17.18 -11.35
C ARG A 199 18.70 -18.37 -10.88
N PRO A 200 19.62 -18.86 -11.71
CA PRO A 200 20.64 -19.81 -11.29
C PRO A 200 21.40 -19.24 -10.08
N ASP A 201 21.43 -19.98 -8.97
CA ASP A 201 22.15 -19.61 -7.75
C ASP A 201 22.83 -20.83 -7.11
N VAL A 202 23.88 -20.57 -6.35
CA VAL A 202 24.62 -21.53 -5.54
C VAL A 202 24.79 -20.95 -4.15
N ARG A 203 24.28 -21.64 -3.14
CA ARG A 203 24.31 -21.17 -1.75
C ARG A 203 24.98 -22.17 -0.82
N VAL A 204 25.68 -21.65 0.18
CA VAL A 204 26.13 -22.42 1.34
C VAL A 204 25.02 -22.33 2.39
N THR A 205 24.31 -23.43 2.61
CA THR A 205 23.16 -23.47 3.53
C THR A 205 23.60 -23.65 4.98
N ARG A 206 24.75 -24.29 5.21
CA ARG A 206 25.24 -24.60 6.54
C ARG A 206 26.76 -24.72 6.55
N VAL A 207 27.39 -24.26 7.62
CA VAL A 207 28.79 -24.55 7.95
C VAL A 207 28.84 -25.04 9.39
N VAL A 208 29.39 -26.22 9.60
CA VAL A 208 29.49 -26.86 10.92
C VAL A 208 30.94 -27.17 11.22
N SER A 209 31.38 -26.86 12.42
CA SER A 209 32.69 -27.25 12.91
C SER A 209 32.62 -28.60 13.62
N SER A 210 33.65 -29.43 13.45
CA SER A 210 33.80 -30.68 14.21
C SER A 210 33.94 -30.43 15.71
N GLN A 211 34.43 -29.24 16.13
CA GLN A 211 34.62 -28.87 17.53
C GLN A 211 34.31 -27.39 17.78
N SER A 212 33.74 -27.07 18.94
CA SER A 212 33.42 -25.67 19.32
C SER A 212 34.58 -24.95 20.01
N ARG A 213 35.60 -25.69 20.47
CA ARG A 213 36.83 -25.16 21.08
C ARG A 213 38.02 -25.97 20.60
N ILE A 214 39.12 -25.30 20.33
CA ILE A 214 40.38 -25.91 19.91
C ILE A 214 41.51 -25.42 20.81
N ASN A 215 42.41 -26.34 21.16
CA ASN A 215 43.68 -26.02 21.82
C ASN A 215 44.74 -25.76 20.75
N GLU A 216 45.77 -24.98 21.08
CA GLU A 216 46.88 -24.73 20.15
C GLU A 216 47.47 -26.05 19.63
N GLY A 217 47.57 -26.17 18.30
CA GLY A 217 48.07 -27.37 17.61
C GLY A 217 47.03 -28.45 17.30
N ALA A 218 45.75 -28.27 17.65
CA ALA A 218 44.68 -29.19 17.27
C ALA A 218 44.11 -28.86 15.88
N SER A 219 43.82 -29.90 15.08
CA SER A 219 43.21 -29.72 13.75
C SER A 219 41.70 -29.50 13.84
N LEU A 220 41.18 -28.55 13.05
CA LEU A 220 39.77 -28.27 12.87
C LEU A 220 39.25 -28.87 11.56
N GLU A 221 38.07 -29.47 11.59
CA GLU A 221 37.37 -29.84 10.36
C GLU A 221 36.08 -29.02 10.25
N LEU A 222 35.91 -28.35 9.11
CA LEU A 222 34.73 -27.57 8.79
C LEU A 222 33.95 -28.27 7.69
N THR A 223 32.70 -28.60 7.97
CA THR A 223 31.78 -29.23 7.03
C THR A 223 30.81 -28.18 6.49
N ALA A 224 30.93 -27.84 5.21
CA ALA A 224 30.01 -26.95 4.51
C ALA A 224 28.98 -27.75 3.72
N THR A 225 27.71 -27.36 3.81
CA THR A 225 26.62 -27.89 3.00
C THR A 225 26.30 -26.90 1.90
N VAL A 226 26.42 -27.33 0.65
CA VAL A 226 26.21 -26.52 -0.56
C VAL A 226 24.99 -27.04 -1.31
N GLU A 227 24.16 -26.14 -1.80
CA GLU A 227 23.00 -26.42 -2.62
C GLU A 227 23.01 -25.49 -3.84
N SER A 228 22.52 -25.99 -4.98
CA SER A 228 22.43 -25.20 -6.20
C SER A 228 21.12 -25.42 -6.93
N SER A 229 20.65 -24.38 -7.62
CA SER A 229 19.57 -24.44 -8.60
C SER A 229 20.07 -24.64 -10.04
N LEU A 230 21.38 -24.75 -10.25
CA LEU A 230 22.01 -24.84 -11.58
C LEU A 230 22.99 -26.01 -11.68
N SER A 231 23.25 -26.45 -12.92
CA SER A 231 24.29 -27.44 -13.21
C SER A 231 25.54 -26.74 -13.71
N GLY A 232 26.69 -27.01 -13.10
CA GLY A 232 27.93 -26.36 -13.51
C GLY A 232 29.13 -26.70 -12.63
N SER A 233 30.31 -26.27 -13.06
CA SER A 233 31.51 -26.30 -12.23
C SER A 233 31.68 -24.96 -11.51
N GLY A 234 32.17 -25.04 -10.27
CA GLY A 234 32.43 -23.89 -9.43
C GLY A 234 33.57 -24.17 -8.46
N ARG A 235 33.86 -23.19 -7.62
CA ARG A 235 34.93 -23.28 -6.61
C ARG A 235 34.44 -22.73 -5.29
N VAL A 236 34.58 -23.51 -4.23
CA VAL A 236 34.29 -23.10 -2.86
C VAL A 236 35.60 -22.73 -2.19
N ARG A 237 35.69 -21.50 -1.68
CA ARG A 237 36.89 -20.96 -1.02
C ARG A 237 36.58 -20.71 0.45
N LEU A 238 37.41 -21.24 1.32
CA LEU A 238 37.36 -20.99 2.75
C LEU A 238 38.28 -19.82 3.09
N PHE A 239 37.75 -18.83 3.81
CA PHE A 239 38.50 -17.66 4.26
C PHE A 239 38.59 -17.63 5.79
N GLU A 240 39.78 -17.35 6.30
CA GLU A 240 40.08 -17.10 7.71
C GLU A 240 40.61 -15.67 7.85
N ASN A 241 39.89 -14.79 8.57
CA ASN A 241 40.26 -13.39 8.75
C ASN A 241 40.56 -12.65 7.41
N GLY A 242 39.84 -13.00 6.35
CA GLY A 242 40.01 -12.43 5.01
C GLY A 242 41.11 -13.06 4.16
N LEU A 243 41.88 -14.00 4.69
CA LEU A 243 42.87 -14.79 3.96
C LEU A 243 42.26 -16.10 3.47
N GLU A 244 42.43 -16.44 2.20
CA GLU A 244 42.03 -17.75 1.68
C GLU A 244 42.94 -18.83 2.27
N VAL A 245 42.33 -19.82 2.93
CA VAL A 245 43.06 -20.92 3.58
C VAL A 245 42.95 -22.23 2.83
N GLU A 246 41.82 -22.48 2.16
CA GLU A 246 41.59 -23.69 1.36
C GLU A 246 40.58 -23.39 0.25
N SER A 247 40.68 -24.13 -0.85
CA SER A 247 39.76 -24.04 -1.98
C SER A 247 39.53 -25.42 -2.58
N GLN A 248 38.27 -25.75 -2.89
CA GLN A 248 37.87 -26.99 -3.53
C GLN A 248 37.02 -26.71 -4.77
N ASP A 249 37.40 -27.32 -5.90
CA ASP A 249 36.58 -27.29 -7.10
C ASP A 249 35.41 -28.28 -6.94
N ILE A 250 34.21 -27.85 -7.31
CA ILE A 250 32.98 -28.64 -7.17
C ILE A 250 32.21 -28.64 -8.48
N THR A 251 31.44 -29.70 -8.71
CA THR A 251 30.42 -29.74 -9.77
C THR A 251 29.07 -29.81 -9.10
N VAL A 252 28.26 -28.78 -9.28
CA VAL A 252 26.92 -28.68 -8.70
C VAL A 252 25.88 -29.18 -9.70
N GLU A 253 24.81 -29.76 -9.16
CA GLU A 253 23.63 -30.18 -9.93
C GLU A 253 22.38 -29.65 -9.22
N PRO A 254 21.33 -29.25 -9.97
CA PRO A 254 20.09 -28.73 -9.41
C PRO A 254 19.47 -29.71 -8.42
N GLY A 255 19.13 -29.23 -7.21
CA GLY A 255 18.41 -30.00 -6.20
C GLY A 255 19.24 -31.08 -5.48
N LYS A 256 20.53 -31.24 -5.80
CA LYS A 256 21.45 -32.08 -5.01
C LYS A 256 22.16 -31.25 -3.94
N VAL A 257 22.02 -31.69 -2.70
CA VAL A 257 22.80 -31.19 -1.58
C VAL A 257 24.16 -31.88 -1.56
N GLN A 258 25.24 -31.10 -1.57
CA GLN A 258 26.61 -31.60 -1.48
C GLN A 258 27.25 -31.16 -0.17
N THR A 259 28.08 -32.02 0.39
CA THR A 259 28.81 -31.75 1.64
C THR A 259 30.30 -31.74 1.36
N LEU A 260 30.97 -30.66 1.76
CA LEU A 260 32.40 -30.45 1.57
C LEU A 260 33.06 -30.36 2.95
N SER A 261 34.18 -31.05 3.12
CA SER A 261 35.00 -30.97 4.33
C SER A 261 36.29 -30.22 4.04
N PHE A 262 36.57 -29.21 4.86
CA PHE A 262 37.81 -28.43 4.87
C PHE A 262 38.57 -28.76 6.14
N ARG A 263 39.87 -29.05 6.02
CA ARG A 263 40.69 -29.46 7.17
C ARG A 263 41.79 -28.45 7.43
N ARG A 264 41.68 -27.77 8.58
CA ARG A 264 42.73 -26.90 9.10
C ARG A 264 43.62 -27.70 10.04
N THR A 265 44.89 -27.87 9.69
CA THR A 265 45.96 -28.29 10.61
C THR A 265 46.69 -27.08 11.17
#